data_AF-A0A8J6GCF4-F1
#
_entry.id   AF-A0A8J6GCF4-F1
#
_cell.length_a   1.000
_cell.length_b   1.000
_cell.length_c   1.000
_cell.angle_alpha   90.00
_cell.angle_beta   90.00
_cell.angle_gamma   90.00
#
_symmetry.space_group_name_H-M   'P 1'
#
loop_
_entity.id
_entity.type
_entity.pdbx_description
1 polymer ?
#
loop_
_entity_poly.entity_id
_entity_poly.type
_entity_poly.pdbx_seq_one_letter_code
_entity_poly.pdbx_strand_id
1 'polypeptide(L)'
;MLDGLRKVNKSYPSLTTKVEESGEHVILGTGELYLDCVMHDLRKMYSEIDIKVDKALLGSVKDSIVQGFQWGTREGPLCDELIRNVKFKILDAVVAQEPLHRGGGQIIPTARRVVYSAFLMGLSEDVSISKFFDDPMLLELAKQDVVLNYPM
;
A
#
# COMPACT_ATOMS: atom_id res chain seq x y z
N MET A 1 17.00 -15.79 -7.40
CA MET A 1 16.12 -15.62 -6.21
C MET A 1 16.69 -16.27 -4.96
N LEU A 2 16.92 -17.58 -4.95
CA LEU A 2 17.48 -18.30 -3.80
C LEU A 2 18.83 -17.74 -3.29
N ASP A 3 19.72 -17.35 -4.20
CA ASP A 3 20.99 -16.72 -3.80
C ASP A 3 20.82 -15.33 -3.19
N GLY A 4 19.80 -14.59 -3.61
CA GLY A 4 19.42 -13.31 -3.00
C GLY A 4 18.97 -13.52 -1.57
N LEU A 5 17.99 -14.41 -1.35
CA LEU A 5 17.47 -14.76 -0.01
C LEU A 5 18.58 -15.26 0.93
N ARG A 6 19.51 -16.07 0.44
CA ARG A 6 20.68 -16.53 1.22
C ARG A 6 21.61 -15.38 1.63
N LYS A 7 21.81 -14.38 0.77
CA LYS A 7 22.61 -13.18 1.09
C LYS A 7 21.91 -12.28 2.09
N VAL A 8 20.59 -12.12 1.99
CA VAL A 8 19.82 -11.27 2.90
C VAL A 8 19.76 -11.90 4.30
N ASN A 9 19.58 -13.22 4.38
CA ASN A 9 19.63 -13.96 5.65
C ASN A 9 21.01 -13.87 6.34
N LYS A 10 22.11 -13.76 5.57
CA LYS A 10 23.45 -13.45 6.13
C LYS A 10 23.61 -12.02 6.60
N SER A 11 22.94 -11.06 5.95
CA SER A 11 23.09 -9.63 6.24
C SER A 11 22.20 -9.19 7.40
N TYR A 12 21.11 -9.91 7.63
CA TYR A 12 20.06 -9.59 8.60
C TYR A 12 19.86 -10.77 9.57
N PRO A 13 20.55 -10.80 10.72
CA PRO A 13 20.57 -11.97 11.63
C PRO A 13 19.21 -12.36 12.20
N SER A 14 18.30 -11.39 12.34
CA SER A 14 16.94 -11.62 12.83
C SER A 14 15.95 -11.97 11.72
N LEU A 15 16.41 -12.07 10.47
CA LEU A 15 15.56 -12.39 9.32
C LEU A 15 15.44 -13.91 9.17
N THR A 16 14.22 -14.43 9.21
CA THR A 16 13.97 -15.86 8.96
C THR A 16 13.24 -16.02 7.63
N THR A 17 13.88 -16.70 6.68
CA THR A 17 13.29 -17.04 5.38
C THR A 17 12.84 -18.50 5.39
N LYS A 18 11.55 -18.78 5.20
CA LYS A 18 10.99 -20.13 5.10
C LYS A 18 10.48 -20.39 3.68
N VAL A 19 10.52 -21.66 3.27
CA VAL A 19 9.91 -22.11 2.02
C VAL A 19 8.72 -22.99 2.39
N GLU A 20 7.53 -22.58 1.98
CA GLU A 20 6.28 -23.33 2.17
C GLU A 20 6.21 -24.51 1.17
N GLU A 21 5.38 -25.52 1.46
CA GLU A 21 5.14 -26.66 0.56
C GLU A 21 4.53 -26.23 -0.80
N SER A 22 3.92 -25.04 -0.84
CA SER A 22 3.42 -24.38 -2.05
C SER A 22 4.54 -23.85 -2.98
N GLY A 23 5.79 -23.80 -2.50
CA GLY A 23 6.91 -23.15 -3.18
C GLY A 23 7.02 -21.64 -2.92
N GLU A 24 6.19 -21.08 -2.02
CA GLU A 24 6.27 -19.68 -1.64
C GLU A 24 7.40 -19.41 -0.64
N HIS A 25 8.07 -18.27 -0.83
CA HIS A 25 9.16 -17.83 0.04
C HIS A 25 8.63 -16.78 1.05
N VAL A 26 8.45 -17.21 2.30
CA VAL A 26 7.98 -16.34 3.39
C VAL A 26 9.17 -15.71 4.11
N ILE A 27 9.14 -14.40 4.29
CA ILE A 27 10.17 -13.63 5.00
C ILE A 27 9.59 -13.11 6.30
N LEU A 28 10.21 -13.46 7.42
CA LEU A 28 9.84 -13.02 8.77
C LEU A 28 10.91 -12.07 9.31
N GLY A 29 10.49 -10.93 9.85
CA GLY A 29 11.36 -9.91 10.43
C GLY A 29 10.71 -9.25 11.64
N THR A 30 11.50 -8.49 12.41
CA THR A 30 11.11 -7.93 13.71
C THR A 30 10.30 -6.63 13.64
N GLY A 31 9.94 -6.16 12.44
CA GLY A 31 9.11 -4.98 12.25
C GLY A 31 9.04 -4.48 10.81
N GLU A 32 8.18 -3.49 10.60
CA GLU A 32 7.87 -2.91 9.30
C GLU A 32 9.09 -2.24 8.63
N LEU A 33 9.79 -1.35 9.36
CA LEU A 33 10.99 -0.68 8.85
C LEU A 33 12.11 -1.68 8.52
N TYR A 34 12.24 -2.74 9.33
CA TYR A 34 13.22 -3.79 9.12
C TYR A 34 12.93 -4.56 7.81
N LEU A 35 11.67 -4.92 7.59
CA LEU A 35 11.23 -5.57 6.35
C LEU A 35 11.35 -4.64 5.13
N ASP A 36 11.11 -3.33 5.28
CA ASP A 36 11.32 -2.35 4.21
C ASP A 36 12.79 -2.31 3.76
N CYS A 37 13.74 -2.23 4.70
CA CYS A 37 15.17 -2.25 4.39
C CYS A 37 15.60 -3.57 3.74
N VAL A 38 15.15 -4.70 4.31
CA VAL A 38 15.40 -6.04 3.77
C VAL A 38 14.88 -6.15 2.34
N MET A 39 13.66 -5.66 2.07
CA MET A 39 13.04 -5.73 0.76
C MET A 39 13.69 -4.77 -0.24
N HIS A 40 14.15 -3.60 0.22
CA HIS A 40 14.94 -2.67 -0.57
C HIS A 40 16.26 -3.29 -1.03
N ASP A 41 17.01 -3.90 -0.11
CA ASP A 41 18.28 -4.53 -0.41
C ASP A 41 18.10 -5.78 -1.29
N LEU A 42 17.03 -6.54 -1.05
CA LEU A 42 16.69 -7.70 -1.88
C LEU A 42 16.38 -7.26 -3.33
N ARG A 43 15.74 -6.09 -3.53
CA ARG A 43 15.43 -5.49 -4.84
C ARG A 43 16.62 -4.80 -5.52
N LYS A 44 17.46 -4.07 -4.78
CA LYS A 44 18.51 -3.21 -5.36
C LYS A 44 19.92 -3.80 -5.27
N MET A 45 20.22 -4.59 -4.24
CA MET A 45 21.59 -5.01 -3.92
C MET A 45 21.87 -6.47 -4.28
N TYR A 46 20.93 -7.37 -4.01
CA TYR A 46 21.23 -8.81 -4.02
C TYR A 46 20.58 -9.59 -5.16
N SER A 47 19.53 -9.05 -5.75
CA SER A 47 18.88 -9.69 -6.88
C SER A 47 18.09 -8.66 -7.67
N GLU A 48 18.30 -8.60 -8.99
CA GLU A 48 17.43 -7.88 -9.93
C GLU A 48 16.08 -8.62 -10.07
N ILE A 49 15.45 -8.93 -8.94
CA ILE A 49 14.12 -9.51 -8.91
C ILE A 49 13.15 -8.34 -8.98
N ASP A 50 12.57 -8.16 -10.15
CA ASP A 50 11.32 -7.44 -10.28
C ASP A 50 10.25 -8.18 -9.47
N ILE A 51 9.96 -7.69 -8.27
CA ILE A 51 8.68 -7.99 -7.61
C ILE A 51 7.62 -7.31 -8.47
N LYS A 52 7.09 -8.07 -9.40
CA LYS A 52 5.98 -7.69 -10.28
C LYS A 52 4.73 -7.51 -9.41
N VAL A 53 4.59 -6.34 -8.81
CA VAL A 53 3.26 -5.82 -8.54
C VAL A 53 2.68 -5.49 -9.90
N ASP A 54 1.56 -6.08 -10.28
CA ASP A 54 0.89 -5.79 -11.55
C ASP A 54 0.36 -4.35 -11.52
N LYS A 55 1.25 -3.39 -11.83
CA LYS A 55 0.94 -1.95 -11.90
C LYS A 55 -0.19 -1.67 -12.90
N ALA A 56 -0.32 -2.50 -13.93
CA ALA A 56 -1.38 -2.41 -14.93
C ALA A 56 -2.77 -2.77 -14.36
N LEU A 57 -2.87 -3.86 -13.59
CA LEU A 57 -4.11 -4.24 -12.90
C LEU A 57 -4.49 -3.18 -11.86
N LEU A 58 -3.53 -2.73 -11.06
CA LEU A 58 -3.78 -1.69 -10.06
C LEU A 58 -4.21 -0.36 -10.68
N GLY A 59 -3.60 0.01 -11.81
CA GLY A 59 -3.99 1.19 -12.58
C GLY A 59 -5.45 1.16 -13.03
N SER A 60 -5.94 -0.02 -13.45
CA SER A 60 -7.33 -0.16 -13.91
C SER A 60 -8.40 0.05 -12.83
N VAL A 61 -8.07 -0.23 -11.57
CA VAL A 61 -9.01 -0.12 -10.44
C VAL A 61 -8.80 1.17 -9.63
N LYS A 62 -7.70 1.89 -9.87
CA LYS A 62 -7.32 3.10 -9.14
C LYS A 62 -8.44 4.14 -9.13
N ASP A 63 -9.03 4.44 -10.28
CA ASP A 63 -10.05 5.49 -10.38
C ASP A 63 -11.31 5.12 -9.59
N SER A 64 -11.73 3.86 -9.64
CA SER A 64 -12.86 3.34 -8.87
C SER A 64 -12.60 3.39 -7.36
N ILE A 65 -11.38 3.09 -6.93
CA ILE A 65 -10.97 3.17 -5.51
C ILE A 65 -10.97 4.63 -5.04
N VAL A 66 -10.41 5.54 -5.83
CA VAL A 66 -10.39 6.98 -5.52
C VAL A 66 -11.82 7.53 -5.41
N GLN A 67 -12.72 7.12 -6.30
CA GLN A 67 -14.14 7.50 -6.22
C GLN A 67 -14.81 6.97 -4.96
N GLY A 68 -14.63 5.69 -4.63
CA GLY A 68 -15.16 5.10 -3.39
C GLY A 68 -14.59 5.75 -2.13
N PHE A 69 -13.32 6.15 -2.18
CA PHE A 69 -12.63 6.85 -1.10
C PHE A 69 -13.15 8.27 -0.89
N GLN A 70 -13.26 9.06 -1.96
CA GLN A 70 -13.81 10.43 -1.90
C GLN A 70 -15.25 10.42 -1.42
N TRP A 71 -16.04 9.44 -1.85
CA TRP A 71 -17.41 9.31 -1.37
C TRP A 71 -17.46 8.91 0.10
N GLY A 72 -16.69 7.89 0.49
CA GLY A 72 -16.61 7.44 1.88
C GLY A 72 -16.12 8.53 2.83
N THR A 73 -15.09 9.30 2.45
CA THR A 73 -14.59 10.41 3.28
C THR A 73 -15.53 11.60 3.33
N ARG A 74 -16.44 11.76 2.37
CA ARG A 74 -17.39 12.86 2.37
C ARG A 74 -18.58 12.63 3.29
N GLU A 75 -19.09 11.40 3.32
CA GLU A 75 -20.20 11.04 4.20
C GLU A 75 -19.67 10.51 5.55
N GLY A 76 -18.51 9.86 5.65
CA GLY A 76 -18.01 9.38 6.96
C GLY A 76 -18.95 8.37 7.66
N PRO A 77 -18.45 7.56 8.62
CA PRO A 77 -19.25 6.47 9.19
C PRO A 77 -20.02 6.81 10.48
N LEU A 78 -19.73 7.93 11.15
CA LEU A 78 -20.28 8.24 12.47
C LEU A 78 -21.52 9.14 12.42
N CYS A 79 -21.47 10.21 11.64
CA CYS A 79 -22.48 11.28 11.67
C CYS A 79 -22.81 11.85 10.29
N ASP A 80 -22.54 11.12 9.22
CA ASP A 80 -22.66 11.63 7.85
C ASP A 80 -21.81 12.91 7.59
N GLU A 81 -20.67 13.04 8.29
CA GLU A 81 -19.72 14.16 8.21
C GLU A 81 -18.38 13.80 7.56
N LEU A 82 -17.67 14.83 7.09
CA LEU A 82 -16.35 14.72 6.46
C LEU A 82 -15.32 14.08 7.41
N ILE A 83 -14.63 13.02 6.96
CA ILE A 83 -13.46 12.45 7.65
C ILE A 83 -12.26 13.39 7.46
N ARG A 84 -11.64 13.83 8.56
CA ARG A 84 -10.43 14.66 8.55
C ARG A 84 -9.31 14.02 9.37
N ASN A 85 -8.07 14.37 9.03
CA ASN A 85 -6.87 13.98 9.77
C ASN A 85 -6.66 12.45 9.88
N VAL A 86 -7.08 11.69 8.85
CA VAL A 86 -6.89 10.23 8.78
C VAL A 86 -6.05 9.89 7.55
N LYS A 87 -5.02 9.07 7.77
CA LYS A 87 -4.18 8.51 6.71
C LYS A 87 -4.63 7.08 6.42
N PHE A 88 -5.27 6.88 5.28
CA PHE A 88 -5.59 5.55 4.78
C PHE A 88 -4.42 5.01 3.98
N LYS A 89 -4.13 3.73 4.19
CA LYS A 89 -3.09 3.01 3.47
C LYS A 89 -3.70 1.72 2.91
N ILE A 90 -3.26 1.29 1.74
CA ILE A 90 -3.75 0.06 1.09
C ILE A 90 -2.68 -1.01 1.24
N LEU A 91 -3.08 -2.16 1.81
CA LEU A 91 -2.18 -3.21 2.30
C LEU A 91 -1.99 -4.27 1.23
N ASP A 92 -3.14 -4.74 0.79
CA ASP A 92 -3.29 -5.75 -0.21
C ASP A 92 -4.60 -5.48 -0.95
N ALA A 93 -4.62 -5.86 -2.22
CA ALA A 93 -5.76 -5.70 -3.10
C ALA A 93 -5.80 -6.87 -4.06
N VAL A 94 -6.62 -7.87 -3.72
CA VAL A 94 -6.92 -8.98 -4.63
C VAL A 94 -7.99 -8.53 -5.61
N VAL A 95 -7.63 -8.48 -6.89
CA VAL A 95 -8.48 -7.97 -7.97
C VAL A 95 -8.82 -9.10 -8.94
N ALA A 96 -10.09 -9.17 -9.36
CA ALA A 96 -10.54 -10.15 -10.35
C ALA A 96 -9.91 -9.90 -11.74
N GLN A 97 -9.51 -10.99 -12.41
CA GLN A 97 -8.89 -10.94 -13.74
C GLN A 97 -9.87 -10.48 -14.83
N GLU A 98 -11.15 -10.88 -14.77
CA GLU A 98 -12.13 -10.42 -15.75
C GLU A 98 -12.56 -8.96 -15.53
N PRO A 99 -12.61 -8.12 -16.59
CA PRO A 99 -13.09 -6.73 -16.49
C PRO A 99 -14.56 -6.59 -16.05
N LEU A 100 -15.41 -7.59 -16.34
CA LEU A 100 -16.83 -7.56 -15.96
C LEU A 100 -17.03 -7.50 -14.44
N HIS A 101 -16.18 -8.23 -13.71
CA HIS A 101 -16.19 -8.27 -12.25
C HIS A 101 -15.51 -7.04 -11.60
N ARG A 102 -14.80 -6.23 -12.40
CA ARG A 102 -14.15 -4.98 -11.98
C ARG A 102 -15.01 -3.73 -12.24
N GLY A 103 -16.29 -3.91 -12.56
CA GLY A 103 -17.20 -2.79 -12.80
C GLY A 103 -17.21 -1.80 -11.62
N GLY A 104 -17.29 -0.51 -11.90
CA GLY A 104 -17.29 0.54 -10.88
C GLY A 104 -18.38 0.32 -9.80
N GLY A 105 -19.53 -0.23 -10.19
CA GLY A 105 -20.61 -0.59 -9.26
C GLY A 105 -20.25 -1.68 -8.23
N GLN A 106 -19.19 -2.47 -8.46
CA GLN A 106 -18.70 -3.46 -7.50
C GLN A 106 -17.58 -2.87 -6.63
N ILE A 107 -16.65 -2.13 -7.24
CA ILE A 107 -15.46 -1.62 -6.54
C ILE A 107 -15.79 -0.41 -5.66
N ILE A 108 -16.58 0.55 -6.16
CA ILE A 108 -16.88 1.80 -5.45
C ILE A 108 -17.57 1.56 -4.09
N PRO A 109 -18.67 0.79 -3.99
CA PRO A 109 -19.31 0.54 -2.69
C PRO A 109 -18.44 -0.32 -1.78
N THR A 110 -17.65 -1.24 -2.33
CA THR A 110 -16.73 -2.07 -1.55
C THR A 110 -15.62 -1.23 -0.93
N ALA A 111 -14.99 -0.35 -1.72
CA ALA A 111 -13.97 0.59 -1.25
C ALA A 111 -14.52 1.53 -0.17
N ARG A 112 -15.73 2.05 -0.35
CA ARG A 112 -16.41 2.87 0.68
C ARG A 112 -16.61 2.11 1.98
N ARG A 113 -17.07 0.85 1.92
CA ARG A 113 -17.25 0.01 3.11
C ARG A 113 -15.93 -0.27 3.82
N VAL A 114 -14.85 -0.50 3.08
CA VAL A 114 -13.49 -0.69 3.63
C VAL A 114 -13.01 0.57 4.37
N VAL A 115 -13.27 1.76 3.83
CA VAL A 115 -12.95 3.04 4.51
C VAL A 115 -13.68 3.14 5.85
N TYR A 116 -14.96 2.77 5.88
CA TYR A 116 -15.76 2.77 7.10
C TYR A 116 -15.30 1.75 8.12
N SER A 117 -15.06 0.50 7.70
CA SER A 117 -14.57 -0.53 8.60
C SER A 117 -13.20 -0.16 9.17
N ALA A 118 -12.28 0.35 8.33
CA ALA A 118 -10.96 0.77 8.78
C ALA A 118 -11.03 1.95 9.76
N PHE A 119 -11.93 2.91 9.53
CA PHE A 119 -12.12 4.05 10.42
C PHE A 119 -12.74 3.63 11.77
N LEU A 120 -13.71 2.71 11.77
CA LEU A 120 -14.35 2.22 12.99
C LEU A 120 -13.44 1.30 13.80
N MET A 121 -12.64 0.45 13.13
CA MET A 121 -11.68 -0.45 13.77
C MET A 121 -10.43 0.28 14.27
N GLY A 122 -10.07 1.42 13.67
CA GLY A 122 -8.93 2.24 14.06
C GLY A 122 -8.99 2.85 15.47
N LEU A 123 -10.06 2.61 16.25
CA LEU A 123 -10.12 2.91 17.69
C LEU A 123 -9.48 1.82 18.57
N SER A 124 -9.10 0.68 18.00
CA SER A 124 -8.47 -0.42 18.73
C SER A 124 -7.43 -1.12 17.83
N GLU A 125 -6.17 -0.71 18.00
CA GLU A 125 -4.96 -1.38 17.53
C GLU A 125 -4.67 -1.32 16.00
N ASP A 126 -3.62 -0.55 15.68
CA ASP A 126 -2.78 -0.54 14.46
C ASP A 126 -3.46 -0.68 13.08
N VAL A 127 -3.76 0.46 12.46
CA VAL A 127 -3.82 0.58 11.00
C VAL A 127 -2.41 0.95 10.48
N SER A 128 -1.49 -0.02 10.49
CA SER A 128 -0.12 0.10 9.96
C SER A 128 0.01 -0.51 8.58
N ILE A 129 0.61 0.24 7.65
CA ILE A 129 1.11 -0.22 6.34
C ILE A 129 2.24 0.71 5.91
N SER A 130 3.35 0.20 5.43
CA SER A 130 4.56 1.02 5.33
C SER A 130 4.55 1.96 4.15
N LYS A 131 5.50 2.89 4.24
CA LYS A 131 5.93 3.92 3.30
C LYS A 131 5.91 3.49 1.83
N PHE A 132 5.25 4.30 1.01
CA PHE A 132 5.70 4.60 -0.35
C PHE A 132 5.53 6.11 -0.60
N PHE A 133 6.40 6.89 0.01
CA PHE A 133 6.73 8.22 -0.46
C PHE A 133 8.22 8.40 -0.20
N ASP A 134 9.02 8.17 -1.24
CA ASP A 134 10.41 8.59 -1.25
C ASP A 134 10.42 10.12 -1.04
N ASP A 135 11.15 10.59 -0.03
CA ASP A 135 11.36 11.99 0.33
C ASP A 135 11.63 12.96 -0.86
N PRO A 136 12.29 12.56 -1.98
CA PRO A 136 12.39 13.43 -3.16
C PRO A 136 11.05 13.79 -3.86
N MET A 137 9.99 12.97 -3.76
CA MET A 137 8.71 13.24 -4.42
C MET A 137 7.81 14.19 -3.60
N LEU A 138 7.92 14.14 -2.27
CA LEU A 138 7.31 15.13 -1.37
C LEU A 138 7.94 16.52 -1.56
N LEU A 139 9.24 16.57 -1.88
CA LEU A 139 9.93 17.82 -2.21
C LEU A 139 9.46 18.40 -3.56
N GLU A 140 9.17 17.55 -4.55
CA GLU A 140 8.63 18.01 -5.86
C GLU A 140 7.17 18.46 -5.76
N LEU A 141 6.35 17.79 -4.97
CA LEU A 141 4.97 18.23 -4.67
C LEU A 141 4.94 19.54 -3.85
N ALA A 142 5.83 19.68 -2.86
CA ALA A 142 5.97 20.93 -2.10
C ALA A 142 6.49 22.10 -2.97
N LYS A 143 7.26 21.83 -4.03
CA LYS A 143 7.66 22.86 -5.02
C LYS A 143 6.52 23.24 -5.96
N GLN A 144 5.63 22.32 -6.31
CA GLN A 144 4.47 22.59 -7.16
C GLN A 144 3.37 23.39 -6.44
N ASP A 145 3.18 23.17 -5.14
CA ASP A 145 2.22 23.96 -4.32
C ASP A 145 2.67 25.41 -4.06
N VAL A 146 3.96 25.75 -4.25
CA VAL A 146 4.46 27.13 -4.10
C VAL A 146 4.15 28.00 -5.33
N VAL A 147 3.90 27.41 -6.50
CA VAL A 147 3.66 28.19 -7.74
C VAL A 147 2.18 28.55 -7.94
N LEU A 148 1.24 27.93 -7.21
CA LEU A 148 -0.19 28.13 -7.44
C LEU A 148 -0.95 28.94 -6.38
N ASN A 149 -0.28 29.54 -5.38
CA ASN A 149 -0.97 30.46 -4.48
C ASN A 149 -0.04 31.46 -3.75
N TYR A 150 0.35 32.53 -4.44
CA TYR A 150 0.40 33.86 -3.83
C TYR A 150 -0.13 34.90 -4.83
N PRO A 151 -1.20 35.64 -4.48
CA PRO A 151 -1.55 36.86 -5.18
C PRO A 151 -0.50 37.94 -4.86
N MET A 152 0.00 38.61 -5.90
CA MET A 152 0.36 40.03 -5.84
C MET A 152 -0.72 40.80 -6.57
#